data_AF-A0A8T7JRB5-F1
#
_entry.id   AF-A0A8T7JRB5-F1
#
_cell.length_a   1.000
_cell.length_b   1.000
_cell.length_c   1.000
_cell.angle_alpha   90.00
_cell.angle_beta   90.00
_cell.angle_gamma   90.00
#
_symmetry.space_group_name_H-M   'P 1'
#
loop_
_entity.id
_entity.type
_entity.pdbx_description
1 polymer ?
#
loop_
_entity_poly.entity_id
_entity_poly.type
_entity_poly.pdbx_seq_one_letter_code
_entity_poly.pdbx_strand_id
1 'polypeptide(L)'
;MDKWLFRAMIALALVGLMVSIYMMIYKYTGNDRMCLGSGDCSTVNASRFSEVYGIPVAALGVVGYAAILMVLTIEKRVVFFRKNGALTVFGMALLGFL
;
A
#
# COMPACT_ATOMS: atom_id res chain seq x y z
N MET A 1 19.10 -11.37 2.09
CA MET A 1 18.19 -10.55 2.92
C MET A 1 18.33 -10.95 4.36
N ASP A 2 18.73 -10.00 5.20
CA ASP A 2 18.80 -10.22 6.64
C ASP A 2 17.41 -10.47 7.21
N LYS A 3 17.33 -11.38 8.18
CA LYS A 3 16.07 -11.79 8.82
C LYS A 3 15.35 -10.59 9.46
N TRP A 4 16.11 -9.56 9.85
CA TRP A 4 15.61 -8.33 10.46
C TRP A 4 14.95 -7.40 9.41
N LEU A 5 15.62 -7.16 8.28
CA LEU A 5 15.08 -6.38 7.16
C LEU A 5 13.79 -6.99 6.61
N PHE A 6 13.73 -8.32 6.48
CA PHE A 6 12.52 -8.99 6.02
C PHE A 6 11.33 -8.80 6.98
N ARG A 7 11.57 -8.88 8.29
CA ARG A 7 10.52 -8.63 9.31
C ARG A 7 10.05 -7.18 9.29
N ALA A 8 10.98 -6.23 9.12
CA ALA A 8 10.64 -4.82 8.99
C ALA A 8 9.75 -4.58 7.76
N MET A 9 10.10 -5.12 6.59
CA MET A 9 9.29 -4.96 5.38
C MET A 9 7.88 -5.54 5.51
N ILE A 10 7.73 -6.73 6.13
CA ILE A 10 6.40 -7.29 6.40
C ILE A 10 5.58 -6.39 7.32
N ALA A 11 6.20 -5.88 8.38
CA ALA A 11 5.52 -4.97 9.31
C ALA A 11 5.06 -3.69 8.61
N LEU A 12 5.93 -3.06 7.80
CA LEU A 12 5.57 -1.86 7.04
C LEU A 12 4.46 -2.15 6.01
N ALA A 13 4.52 -3.27 5.30
CA ALA A 13 3.50 -3.64 4.33
C ALA A 13 2.13 -3.89 4.98
N LEU A 14 2.10 -4.51 6.16
CA LEU A 14 0.87 -4.69 6.95
C LEU A 14 0.29 -3.35 7.41
N VAL A 15 1.13 -2.46 7.93
CA VAL A 15 0.70 -1.11 8.35
C VAL A 15 0.14 -0.33 7.15
N GLY A 16 0.82 -0.34 6.01
CA GLY A 16 0.34 0.31 4.79
C GLY A 16 -0.98 -0.25 4.28
N LEU A 17 -1.17 -1.57 4.38
CA LEU A 17 -2.43 -2.23 4.03
C LEU A 17 -3.56 -1.80 4.98
N MET A 18 -3.31 -1.75 6.29
CA MET A 18 -4.28 -1.26 7.28
C MET A 18 -4.70 0.19 7.00
N VAL A 19 -3.74 1.07 6.70
CA VAL A 19 -4.01 2.47 6.34
C VAL A 19 -4.83 2.57 5.05
N SER A 20 -4.51 1.76 4.04
CA SER A 20 -5.24 1.75 2.76
C SER A 20 -6.68 1.28 2.94
N ILE A 21 -6.89 0.21 3.72
CA ILE A 21 -8.24 -0.26 4.09
C ILE A 21 -8.99 0.82 4.86
N TYR A 22 -8.33 1.49 5.81
CA TYR A 22 -8.94 2.57 6.59
C TYR A 22 -9.46 3.70 5.69
N MET A 23 -8.64 4.14 4.73
CA MET A 23 -9.07 5.15 3.75
C MET A 23 -10.19 4.64 2.84
N MET A 24 -10.19 3.36 2.47
CA MET A 24 -11.27 2.75 1.68
C MET A 24 -12.60 2.74 2.44
N ILE A 25 -12.57 2.35 3.72
CA ILE A 25 -13.76 2.35 4.59
C ILE A 25 -14.27 3.78 4.79
N TYR A 26 -13.36 4.75 4.98
CA TYR A 26 -13.71 6.16 5.08
C TYR A 26 -14.49 6.63 3.85
N LYS A 27 -13.96 6.32 2.65
CA LYS A 27 -14.58 6.70 1.38
C LYS A 27 -15.95 6.06 1.17
N TYR A 28 -16.12 4.83 1.64
CA TYR A 28 -17.40 4.11 1.53
C TYR A 28 -18.45 4.58 2.56
N THR A 29 -18.01 4.94 3.76
CA THR A 29 -18.90 5.30 4.87
C THR A 29 -19.22 6.80 4.90
N GLY A 30 -18.41 7.65 4.25
CA GLY A 30 -18.61 9.10 4.21
C GLY A 30 -18.66 9.76 5.58
N ASN A 31 -18.09 9.12 6.60
CA ASN A 31 -18.23 9.55 7.99
C ASN A 31 -17.04 10.39 8.43
N ASP A 32 -17.21 11.71 8.42
CA ASP A 32 -16.21 12.70 8.81
C ASP A 32 -15.64 12.50 10.22
N ARG A 33 -16.34 11.74 11.08
CA ARG A 33 -15.90 11.41 12.44
C ARG A 33 -14.66 10.49 12.48
N MET A 34 -14.34 9.82 11.38
CA MET A 34 -13.15 8.97 11.27
C MET A 34 -11.87 9.75 10.97
N CYS A 35 -11.96 11.01 10.55
CA CYS A 35 -10.79 11.88 10.56
C CYS A 35 -10.59 12.32 12.02
N LEU A 36 -9.61 11.74 12.72
CA LEU A 36 -9.26 11.93 14.14
C LEU A 36 -8.90 13.40 14.48
N GLY A 37 -9.85 14.32 14.34
CA GLY A 37 -9.65 15.76 14.56
C GLY A 37 -8.98 16.52 13.42
N SER A 38 -8.69 15.88 12.27
CA SER A 38 -8.15 16.57 11.09
C SER A 38 -9.29 17.19 10.26
N GLY A 39 -9.50 18.50 10.43
CA GLY A 39 -10.57 19.25 9.74
C GLY A 39 -10.51 19.21 8.21
N ASP A 40 -9.33 18.99 7.63
CA ASP A 40 -9.12 18.96 6.18
C ASP A 40 -9.04 17.56 5.58
N CYS A 41 -9.12 16.50 6.40
CA CYS A 41 -9.01 15.12 5.93
C CYS A 41 -10.20 14.71 5.04
N SER A 42 -11.39 15.25 5.30
CA SER A 42 -12.54 15.07 4.41
C SER A 42 -12.36 15.81 3.09
N THR A 43 -11.84 17.04 3.12
CA THR A 43 -11.54 17.85 1.92
C THR A 43 -10.54 17.14 1.01
N VAL A 44 -9.47 16.56 1.57
CA VAL A 44 -8.46 15.82 0.80
C VAL A 44 -9.05 14.54 0.22
N ASN A 45 -9.85 13.80 1.00
CA ASN A 45 -10.36 12.50 0.57
C ASN A 45 -11.60 12.57 -0.34
N ALA A 46 -12.34 13.68 -0.31
CA ALA A 46 -13.42 14.02 -1.25
C ALA A 46 -12.91 14.74 -2.51
N SER A 47 -11.63 15.10 -2.55
CA SER A 47 -11.05 15.78 -3.71
C SER A 47 -10.98 14.86 -4.94
N ARG A 48 -10.94 15.48 -6.14
CA ARG A 48 -10.78 14.79 -7.42
C ARG A 48 -9.52 13.91 -7.48
N PHE A 49 -8.51 14.17 -6.67
CA PHE A 49 -7.27 13.38 -6.61
C PHE A 49 -7.39 12.10 -5.78
N SER A 50 -8.46 11.96 -4.99
CA SER A 50 -8.73 10.73 -4.24
C SER A 50 -9.38 9.64 -5.12
N GLU A 51 -9.63 9.93 -6.41
CA GLU A 51 -10.12 8.98 -7.40
C GLU A 51 -9.29 9.08 -8.66
N VAL A 52 -8.77 7.94 -9.12
CA VAL A 52 -8.12 7.84 -10.42
C VAL A 52 -9.08 7.09 -11.31
N TYR A 53 -9.61 7.77 -12.35
CA TYR A 53 -10.58 7.18 -13.29
C TYR A 53 -11.83 6.56 -12.61
N GLY A 54 -12.31 7.15 -11.50
CA GLY A 54 -13.46 6.63 -10.75
C GLY A 54 -13.14 5.46 -9.81
N ILE A 55 -11.86 5.05 -9.72
CA ILE A 55 -11.38 4.07 -8.75
C ILE A 55 -10.75 4.82 -7.57
N PRO A 56 -11.19 4.57 -6.33
CA PRO A 56 -10.59 5.22 -5.17
C PRO A 56 -9.12 4.81 -5.04
N VAL A 57 -8.24 5.79 -4.82
CA VAL A 57 -6.78 5.56 -4.66
C VAL A 57 -6.50 4.57 -3.52
N ALA A 58 -7.38 4.51 -2.52
CA ALA A 58 -7.32 3.53 -1.45
C ALA A 58 -7.34 2.07 -1.96
N ALA A 59 -8.11 1.77 -3.02
CA ALA A 59 -8.13 0.43 -3.61
C ALA A 59 -6.79 0.10 -4.29
N LEU A 60 -6.17 1.07 -4.97
CA LEU A 60 -4.83 0.91 -5.54
C LEU A 60 -3.79 0.66 -4.45
N GLY A 61 -3.88 1.37 -3.32
CA GLY A 61 -3.04 1.13 -2.14
C GLY A 61 -3.19 -0.30 -1.59
N VAL A 62 -4.43 -0.79 -1.43
CA VAL A 62 -4.68 -2.17 -0.99
C VAL A 62 -4.05 -3.19 -1.96
N VAL A 63 -4.25 -3.01 -3.26
CA VAL A 63 -3.66 -3.90 -4.28
C VAL A 63 -2.13 -3.84 -4.25
N GLY A 64 -1.55 -2.65 -4.12
CA GLY A 64 -0.10 -2.44 -4.04
C GLY A 64 0.53 -3.13 -2.83
N TYR A 65 -0.01 -2.91 -1.63
CA TYR A 65 0.50 -3.55 -0.41
C TYR A 65 0.26 -5.06 -0.40
N ALA A 66 -0.86 -5.54 -0.95
CA ALA A 66 -1.10 -6.97 -1.13
C ALA A 66 -0.10 -7.61 -2.10
N ALA A 67 0.23 -6.93 -3.20
CA ALA A 67 1.24 -7.38 -4.15
C ALA A 67 2.64 -7.45 -3.51
N ILE A 68 3.01 -6.45 -2.70
CA ILE A 68 4.27 -6.46 -1.93
C ILE A 68 4.32 -7.66 -1.00
N LEU A 69 3.27 -7.92 -0.22
CA LEU A 69 3.21 -9.11 0.65
C LEU A 69 3.31 -10.42 -0.13
N MET A 70 2.63 -10.53 -1.28
CA MET A 70 2.75 -11.69 -2.16
C MET A 70 4.18 -11.89 -2.62
N VAL A 71 4.85 -10.85 -3.11
CA VAL A 71 6.24 -10.94 -3.57
C VAL A 71 7.17 -11.37 -2.44
N LEU A 72 7.02 -10.82 -1.23
CA LEU A 72 7.82 -11.23 -0.07
C LEU A 72 7.62 -12.71 0.30
N THR A 73 6.40 -13.24 0.18
CA THR A 73 6.13 -14.67 0.46
C THR A 73 6.63 -15.60 -0.64
N ILE A 74 6.50 -15.19 -1.90
CA ILE A 74 6.95 -15.95 -3.08
C ILE A 74 8.47 -15.97 -3.15
N GLU A 75 9.15 -14.86 -2.84
CA GLU A 75 10.62 -14.79 -2.80
C GLU A 75 11.24 -15.83 -1.85
N LYS A 76 10.52 -16.17 -0.77
CA LYS A 76 10.94 -17.22 0.16
C LYS A 76 10.88 -18.63 -0.44
N ARG A 77 10.03 -18.86 -1.45
CA ARG A 77 9.81 -20.16 -2.11
C ARG A 77 10.58 -20.35 -3.41
N VAL A 78 10.87 -19.29 -4.17
CA VAL A 78 11.43 -19.42 -5.53
C VAL A 78 12.86 -18.87 -5.61
N VAL A 79 13.84 -19.74 -5.84
CA VAL A 79 15.29 -19.42 -5.90
C VAL A 79 15.63 -18.39 -6.99
N PHE A 80 14.77 -18.24 -8.00
CA PHE A 80 14.91 -17.31 -9.12
C PHE A 80 14.91 -15.82 -8.69
N PHE A 81 14.07 -15.46 -7.71
CA PHE A 81 13.99 -14.08 -7.24
C PHE A 81 15.21 -13.64 -6.41
N ARG A 82 16.00 -14.58 -5.88
CA ARG A 82 17.19 -14.25 -5.08
C ARG A 82 18.35 -13.66 -5.91
N LYS A 83 18.40 -13.95 -7.22
CA LYS A 83 19.36 -13.33 -8.15
C LYS A 83 18.91 -11.94 -8.63
N ASN A 84 17.60 -11.69 -8.67
CA ASN A 84 17.01 -10.48 -9.25
C ASN A 84 16.35 -9.56 -8.19
N GLY A 85 16.61 -9.77 -6.90
CA GLY A 85 16.00 -9.02 -5.80
C GLY A 85 16.18 -7.50 -5.91
N ALA A 86 17.31 -7.05 -6.47
CA ALA A 86 17.51 -5.63 -6.78
C ALA A 86 16.57 -5.13 -7.90
N LEU A 87 16.34 -5.93 -8.95
CA LEU A 87 15.48 -5.58 -10.08
C LEU A 87 14.00 -5.54 -9.67
N THR A 88 13.58 -6.38 -8.73
CA THR A 88 12.19 -6.48 -8.28
C THR A 88 11.84 -5.37 -7.28
N VAL A 89 12.78 -5.03 -6.39
CA VAL A 89 12.66 -3.83 -5.53
C VAL A 89 12.70 -2.56 -6.38
N PHE A 90 13.59 -2.49 -7.38
CA PHE A 90 13.66 -1.36 -8.31
C PHE A 90 12.38 -1.22 -9.15
N GLY A 91 11.82 -2.34 -9.63
CA GLY A 91 10.55 -2.37 -10.35
C GLY A 91 9.35 -1.91 -9.51
N MET A 92 9.25 -2.36 -8.26
CA MET A 92 8.21 -1.89 -7.33
C MET A 92 8.40 -0.43 -6.93
N ALA A 93 9.64 0.04 -6.74
CA ALA A 93 9.92 1.43 -6.43
C ALA A 93 9.59 2.37 -7.60
N LEU A 94 9.91 1.97 -8.84
CA LEU A 94 9.55 2.71 -10.05
C LEU A 94 8.03 2.78 -10.24
N LEU A 95 7.33 1.67 -10.05
CA LEU A 95 5.86 1.64 -10.12
C LEU A 95 5.19 2.45 -9.00
N GLY A 96 5.84 2.61 -7.86
CA GLY A 96 5.35 3.45 -6.77
C GLY A 96 5.67 4.95 -6.93
N PHE A 97 6.63 5.30 -7.79
CA PHE A 97 7.04 6.68 -8.05
C PHE A 97 6.35 7.31 -9.27
N LEU A 98 6.06 6.50 -10.30
CA LEU A 98 5.30 6.91 -11.49
C LEU A 98 3.79 7.03 -11.21
#